data_AF-A0A453LFU9-F1
#
_entry.id   AF-A0A453LFU9-F1
#
_cell.length_a   1.000
_cell.length_b   1.000
_cell.length_c   1.000
_cell.angle_alpha   90.00
_cell.angle_beta   90.00
_cell.angle_gamma   90.00
#
_symmetry.space_group_name_H-M   'P 1'
#
loop_
_entity.id
_entity.type
_entity.pdbx_description
1 polymer ?
#
loop_
_entity_poly.entity_id
_entity_poly.type
_entity_poly.pdbx_seq_one_letter_code
_entity_poly.pdbx_strand_id
1 'polypeptide(L)'
;MGSTGSPSVAALPSSGLLPPIRTPRSAPAEWTTDDDSAAAAAEEEPVTPTARLLEAMYIVVMVGLGSPVNLPVFSAGIAAQLARYPRFRSIQVTDGCKSPRWARTEVNVDDHMIVPTLDPAAVEADPDRAVEDYVASLPALPMDRSRPLWEFHFLDFPTSEAASTVVLRVHHSLGDGMSLITLLLASARSAADPTRLPAMPEQPARTGAIYEPQHRQPLPSGALAAFVAWVWPYLVLAWNTVVDVIFFAATILFLRDPNTLFRRGDSEVTLNPRRRFVHRSFSLDDVKFIKNAMNCTVNDVLVGVTSAALSQYYFRKSGKRCTL
;
A
#
# COMPACT_ATOMS: atom_id res chain seq x y z
N MET A 1 -40.23 -28.14 41.96
CA MET A 1 -39.68 -29.23 41.10
C MET A 1 -40.21 -28.96 39.70
N GLY A 2 -39.53 -28.28 38.78
CA GLY A 2 -38.13 -28.39 38.40
C GLY A 2 -38.05 -29.23 37.13
N SER A 3 -38.19 -28.61 35.95
CA SER A 3 -37.70 -29.12 34.65
C SER A 3 -38.01 -28.10 33.54
N THR A 4 -37.10 -27.16 33.33
CA THR A 4 -37.04 -26.30 32.14
C THR A 4 -36.30 -27.03 31.03
N GLY A 5 -37.00 -27.47 29.99
CA GLY A 5 -36.40 -27.99 28.76
C GLY A 5 -36.23 -26.86 27.75
N SER A 6 -34.99 -26.47 27.48
CA SER A 6 -34.62 -25.50 26.43
C SER A 6 -34.86 -26.08 25.03
N PRO A 7 -35.37 -25.30 24.05
CA PRO A 7 -35.41 -25.74 22.67
C PRO A 7 -34.00 -25.64 22.07
N SER A 8 -33.53 -26.76 21.51
CA SER A 8 -32.29 -26.89 20.76
C SER A 8 -32.33 -26.00 19.52
N VAL A 9 -31.46 -24.99 19.50
CA VAL A 9 -31.22 -24.14 18.32
C VAL A 9 -30.38 -24.94 17.34
N ALA A 10 -30.98 -25.29 16.21
CA ALA A 10 -30.30 -25.91 15.08
C ALA A 10 -29.10 -25.05 14.64
N ALA A 11 -27.92 -25.66 14.64
CA ALA A 11 -26.69 -25.05 14.15
C ALA A 11 -26.83 -24.71 12.66
N LEU A 12 -26.62 -23.44 12.32
CA LEU A 12 -26.49 -22.97 10.94
C LEU A 12 -25.23 -23.61 10.30
N PRO A 13 -25.30 -24.03 9.03
CA PRO A 13 -24.15 -24.62 8.35
C PRO A 13 -23.05 -23.57 8.13
N SER A 14 -21.87 -23.86 8.68
CA SER A 14 -20.62 -23.14 8.44
C SER A 14 -20.23 -23.27 6.96
N SER A 15 -20.72 -22.37 6.12
CA SER A 15 -20.36 -22.31 4.71
C SER A 15 -18.96 -21.71 4.53
N GLY A 16 -18.06 -22.53 3.98
CA GLY A 16 -17.15 -22.16 2.89
C GLY A 16 -15.97 -21.26 3.23
N LEU A 17 -15.07 -21.70 4.11
CA LEU A 17 -13.67 -21.29 3.96
C LEU A 17 -13.09 -22.11 2.80
N LEU A 18 -12.61 -21.42 1.75
CA LEU A 18 -11.82 -22.06 0.71
C LEU A 18 -10.60 -22.74 1.38
N PRO A 19 -10.28 -24.00 1.03
CA PRO A 19 -9.10 -24.65 1.55
C PRO A 19 -7.85 -23.86 1.15
N PRO A 20 -6.80 -23.83 1.99
CA PRO A 20 -5.58 -23.09 1.70
C PRO A 20 -4.99 -23.55 0.37
N ILE A 21 -4.71 -22.59 -0.51
CA ILE A 21 -4.07 -22.81 -1.81
C ILE A 21 -2.72 -23.50 -1.56
N ARG A 22 -2.59 -24.74 -2.04
CA ARG A 22 -1.33 -25.49 -1.97
C ARG A 22 -0.47 -25.08 -3.15
N THR A 23 0.54 -24.24 -2.89
CA THR A 23 1.64 -24.05 -3.84
C THR A 23 2.65 -25.20 -3.69
N PRO A 24 3.22 -25.74 -4.79
CA PRO A 24 4.31 -26.70 -4.69
C PRO A 24 5.53 -26.04 -4.03
N ARG A 25 5.96 -26.60 -2.90
CA ARG A 25 7.16 -26.18 -2.17
C ARG A 25 8.39 -26.85 -2.80
N SER A 26 9.32 -26.06 -3.31
CA SER A 26 10.72 -26.48 -3.48
C SER A 26 11.37 -26.62 -2.10
N ALA A 27 12.26 -27.62 -1.97
CA ALA A 27 12.93 -27.96 -0.72
C ALA A 27 13.81 -26.79 -0.20
N PRO A 28 13.99 -26.65 1.12
CA PRO A 28 14.85 -25.60 1.67
C PRO A 28 16.29 -25.79 1.21
N ALA A 29 16.89 -24.75 0.63
CA ALA A 29 18.29 -24.75 0.24
C ALA A 29 19.18 -24.85 1.49
N GLU A 30 20.04 -25.88 1.50
CA GLU A 30 21.03 -26.14 2.54
C GLU A 30 22.22 -25.19 2.31
N TRP A 31 22.51 -24.33 3.29
CA TRP A 31 23.56 -23.31 3.18
C TRP A 31 24.93 -23.94 3.46
N THR A 32 25.75 -24.12 2.44
CA THR A 32 27.18 -24.43 2.59
C THR A 32 27.93 -23.14 2.90
N THR A 33 28.38 -22.99 4.14
CA THR A 33 29.42 -22.01 4.49
C THR A 33 30.76 -22.56 4.03
N ASP A 34 31.35 -21.99 2.98
CA ASP A 34 32.81 -21.90 2.86
C ASP A 34 33.21 -20.82 1.83
N ASP A 35 34.12 -19.95 2.28
CA ASP A 35 35.12 -19.20 1.48
C ASP A 35 34.79 -17.89 0.72
N ASP A 36 33.88 -17.04 1.21
CA ASP A 36 33.73 -15.65 0.68
C ASP A 36 33.50 -14.56 1.75
N SER A 37 34.00 -14.77 2.98
CA SER A 37 33.69 -13.92 4.14
C SER A 37 34.34 -12.52 4.15
N ALA A 38 35.14 -12.15 3.14
CA ALA A 38 35.82 -10.85 3.09
C ALA A 38 35.14 -9.83 2.16
N ALA A 39 34.40 -10.29 1.13
CA ALA A 39 33.72 -9.40 0.18
C ALA A 39 32.23 -9.16 0.53
N ALA A 40 31.60 -10.07 1.26
CA ALA A 40 30.21 -9.96 1.71
C ALA A 40 30.00 -8.98 2.88
N ALA A 41 31.08 -8.55 3.55
CA ALA A 41 31.04 -7.60 4.67
C ALA A 41 30.77 -6.13 4.22
N ALA A 42 30.76 -5.86 2.91
CA ALA A 42 30.45 -4.54 2.37
C ALA A 42 28.93 -4.39 2.16
N GLU A 43 28.29 -3.64 3.06
CA GLU A 43 26.90 -3.12 3.01
C GLU A 43 25.79 -3.95 3.69
N GLU A 44 26.01 -4.47 4.90
CA GLU A 44 24.88 -4.82 5.78
C GLU A 44 24.27 -3.56 6.40
N GLU A 45 23.18 -3.04 5.80
CA GLU A 45 22.47 -1.87 6.31
C GLU A 45 21.38 -2.26 7.31
N PRO A 46 21.24 -1.56 8.47
CA PRO A 46 20.16 -1.80 9.40
C PRO A 46 18.79 -1.51 8.77
N VAL A 47 17.78 -2.31 9.13
CA VAL A 47 16.40 -2.04 8.73
C VAL A 47 15.92 -0.75 9.39
N THR A 48 15.23 0.10 8.62
CA THR A 48 14.74 1.39 9.09
C THR A 48 13.74 1.23 10.25
N PRO A 49 13.65 2.20 11.18
CA PRO A 49 12.70 2.15 12.31
C PRO A 49 11.25 1.94 11.85
N THR A 50 10.84 2.59 10.77
CA THR A 50 9.49 2.46 10.19
C THR A 50 9.22 1.04 9.68
N ALA A 51 10.21 0.41 9.04
CA ALA A 51 10.09 -0.96 8.55
C ALA A 51 9.98 -1.99 9.69
N ARG A 52 10.58 -1.71 10.87
CA ARG A 52 10.45 -2.55 12.08
C ARG A 52 9.08 -2.43 12.75
N LEU A 53 8.43 -1.27 12.64
CA LEU A 53 7.10 -1.05 13.23
C LEU A 53 5.96 -1.65 12.38
N LEU A 54 6.21 -1.82 11.08
CA LEU A 54 5.21 -2.21 10.08
C LEU A 54 5.34 -3.67 9.62
N GLU A 55 5.76 -4.59 10.49
CA GLU A 55 5.99 -6.02 10.19
C GLU A 55 4.76 -6.78 9.64
N ALA A 56 3.56 -6.21 9.73
CA ALA A 56 2.31 -6.82 9.26
C ALA A 56 1.59 -5.99 8.19
N MET A 57 2.30 -5.11 7.47
CA MET A 57 1.72 -4.27 6.42
C MET A 57 2.23 -4.67 5.03
N TYR A 58 1.29 -5.01 4.15
CA TYR A 58 1.56 -5.32 2.74
C TYR A 58 0.92 -4.24 1.87
N ILE A 59 1.64 -3.81 0.85
CA ILE A 59 1.13 -2.99 -0.24
C ILE A 59 0.69 -3.96 -1.35
N VAL A 60 -0.55 -3.83 -1.78
CA VAL A 60 -1.10 -4.60 -2.90
C VAL A 60 -1.42 -3.63 -4.03
N VAL A 61 -0.83 -3.88 -5.19
CA VAL A 61 -1.05 -3.11 -6.42
C VAL A 61 -1.68 -4.04 -7.44
N MET A 62 -2.77 -3.61 -8.08
CA MET A 62 -3.41 -4.36 -9.16
C MET A 62 -3.22 -3.62 -10.47
N VAL A 63 -2.88 -4.35 -11.52
CA VAL A 63 -2.68 -3.82 -12.87
C VAL A 63 -3.49 -4.68 -13.83
N GLY A 64 -4.51 -4.08 -14.45
CA GLY A 64 -5.24 -4.68 -15.56
C GLY A 64 -4.49 -4.48 -16.88
N LEU A 65 -4.37 -5.54 -17.67
CA LEU A 65 -3.68 -5.53 -18.96
C LEU A 65 -4.67 -5.79 -20.09
N GLY A 66 -4.50 -5.05 -21.20
CA GLY A 66 -5.34 -5.19 -22.41
C GLY A 66 -5.02 -6.43 -23.25
N SER A 67 -3.98 -7.19 -22.91
CA SER A 67 -3.59 -8.44 -23.57
C SER A 67 -3.16 -9.48 -22.52
N PRO A 68 -3.24 -10.77 -22.84
CA PRO A 68 -2.68 -11.83 -21.99
C PRO A 68 -1.19 -11.63 -21.72
N VAL A 69 -0.73 -12.07 -20.55
CA VAL A 69 0.66 -11.90 -20.12
C VAL A 69 1.52 -13.03 -20.67
N ASN A 70 2.60 -12.69 -21.37
CA ASN A 70 3.66 -13.64 -21.65
C ASN A 70 4.58 -13.74 -20.43
N LEU A 71 4.38 -14.77 -19.60
CA LEU A 71 5.09 -14.94 -18.33
C LEU A 71 6.62 -15.00 -18.49
N PRO A 72 7.21 -15.76 -19.44
CA PRO A 72 8.65 -15.74 -19.68
C PRO A 72 9.20 -14.34 -20.01
N VAL A 73 8.51 -13.57 -20.85
CA VAL A 73 8.92 -12.20 -21.20
C VAL A 73 8.82 -11.27 -19.99
N PHE A 74 7.76 -11.41 -19.20
CA PHE A 74 7.58 -10.65 -17.96
C PHE A 74 8.69 -10.97 -16.95
N SER A 75 8.99 -12.25 -16.72
CA SER A 75 10.04 -12.72 -15.82
C SER A 75 11.42 -12.16 -16.22
N ALA A 76 11.77 -12.25 -17.51
CA ALA A 76 13.00 -11.66 -18.04
C ALA A 76 13.06 -10.14 -17.85
N GLY A 77 11.93 -9.44 -18.04
CA GLY A 77 11.82 -8.00 -17.82
C GLY A 77 12.07 -7.60 -16.36
N ILE A 78 11.49 -8.33 -15.41
CA ILE A 78 11.71 -8.12 -13.98
C ILE A 78 13.16 -8.42 -13.60
N ALA A 79 13.72 -9.55 -14.06
CA ALA A 79 15.12 -9.92 -13.82
C ALA A 79 16.08 -8.80 -14.26
N ALA A 80 15.85 -8.20 -15.43
CA ALA A 80 16.65 -7.09 -15.94
C ALA A 80 16.55 -5.81 -15.10
N GLN A 81 15.41 -5.55 -14.45
CA GLN A 81 15.24 -4.39 -13.56
C GLN A 81 15.82 -4.62 -12.16
N LEU A 82 15.82 -5.86 -11.63
CA LEU A 82 16.31 -6.15 -10.27
C LEU A 82 17.77 -5.71 -10.04
N ALA A 83 18.60 -5.73 -11.09
CA ALA A 83 19.97 -5.22 -11.01
C ALA A 83 20.06 -3.73 -10.63
N ARG A 84 19.04 -2.93 -10.97
CA ARG A 84 18.98 -1.49 -10.67
C ARG A 84 18.49 -1.18 -9.25
N TYR A 85 17.86 -2.16 -8.59
CA TYR A 85 17.21 -1.97 -7.29
C TYR A 85 17.69 -3.00 -6.26
N PRO A 86 18.84 -2.74 -5.60
CA PRO A 86 19.45 -3.68 -4.65
C PRO A 86 18.52 -4.17 -3.53
N ARG A 87 17.56 -3.35 -3.10
CA ARG A 87 16.58 -3.70 -2.06
C ARG A 87 15.66 -4.86 -2.43
N PHE A 88 15.31 -5.01 -3.71
CA PHE A 88 14.51 -6.14 -4.17
C PHE A 88 15.30 -7.44 -4.25
N ARG A 89 16.62 -7.38 -4.02
CA ARG A 89 17.54 -8.52 -3.89
C ARG A 89 18.01 -8.75 -2.46
N SER A 90 17.28 -8.21 -1.48
CA SER A 90 17.66 -8.28 -0.08
C SER A 90 16.59 -8.96 0.77
N ILE A 91 17.03 -9.72 1.78
CA ILE A 91 16.19 -10.35 2.80
C ILE A 91 16.46 -9.71 4.16
N GLN A 92 15.49 -9.82 5.07
CA GLN A 92 15.63 -9.35 6.44
C GLN A 92 16.16 -10.48 7.32
N VAL A 93 17.40 -10.35 7.76
CA VAL A 93 18.05 -11.31 8.66
C VAL A 93 17.99 -10.76 10.09
N THR A 94 17.55 -11.61 11.02
CA THR A 94 17.50 -11.30 12.45
C THR A 94 18.44 -12.26 13.18
N ASP A 95 19.63 -11.80 13.55
CA ASP A 95 20.49 -12.54 14.48
C ASP A 95 19.89 -12.40 15.87
N GLY A 96 19.80 -13.52 16.62
CA GLY A 96 18.98 -13.74 17.82
C GLY A 96 19.03 -12.74 18.99
N CYS A 97 19.68 -11.58 18.88
CA CYS A 97 19.59 -10.47 19.83
C CYS A 97 19.77 -9.06 19.24
N LYS A 98 19.79 -8.84 17.92
CA LYS A 98 20.03 -7.49 17.34
C LYS A 98 19.05 -7.11 16.24
N SER A 99 18.83 -5.80 16.14
CA SER A 99 18.02 -5.11 15.13
C SER A 99 18.13 -5.78 13.76
N PRO A 100 17.00 -6.01 13.05
CA PRO A 100 17.02 -6.70 11.77
C PRO A 100 17.88 -5.94 10.77
N ARG A 101 18.62 -6.69 9.94
CA ARG A 101 19.53 -6.16 8.91
C ARG A 101 19.12 -6.65 7.53
N TRP A 102 19.45 -5.88 6.51
CA TRP A 102 19.28 -6.31 5.13
C TRP A 102 20.51 -7.08 4.68
N ALA A 103 20.34 -8.32 4.25
CA ALA A 103 21.37 -9.13 3.61
C ALA A 103 21.01 -9.34 2.14
N ARG A 104 21.97 -9.15 1.23
CA ARG A 104 21.76 -9.42 -0.19
C ARG A 104 21.68 -10.94 -0.41
N THR A 105 20.80 -11.36 -1.31
CA THR A 105 20.63 -12.76 -1.70
C THR A 105 20.54 -12.89 -3.22
N GLU A 106 20.83 -14.09 -3.71
CA GLU A 106 20.49 -14.45 -5.09
C GLU A 106 18.98 -14.63 -5.21
N VAL A 107 18.41 -14.06 -6.27
CA VAL A 107 16.95 -14.05 -6.46
C VAL A 107 16.61 -14.91 -7.66
N ASN A 108 15.90 -16.01 -7.39
CA ASN A 108 15.19 -16.73 -8.43
C ASN A 108 13.85 -16.03 -8.71
N VAL A 109 13.74 -15.38 -9.87
CA VAL A 109 12.57 -14.58 -10.24
C VAL A 109 11.32 -15.44 -10.38
N ASP A 110 11.46 -16.67 -10.86
CA ASP A 110 10.32 -17.55 -11.12
C ASP A 110 9.60 -17.97 -9.83
N ASP A 111 10.32 -18.06 -8.70
CA ASP A 111 9.72 -18.35 -7.38
C ASP A 111 8.79 -17.23 -6.88
N HIS A 112 8.90 -16.05 -7.48
CA HIS A 112 8.11 -14.86 -7.17
C HIS A 112 6.97 -14.65 -8.20
N MET A 113 6.87 -15.52 -9.21
CA MET A 113 5.82 -15.53 -10.22
C MET A 113 4.77 -16.58 -9.90
N ILE A 114 3.65 -16.17 -9.32
CA ILE A 114 2.60 -17.07 -8.82
C ILE A 114 1.41 -17.05 -9.78
N VAL A 115 1.07 -18.20 -10.35
CA VAL A 115 -0.16 -18.38 -11.12
C VAL A 115 -1.16 -19.16 -10.26
N PRO A 116 -2.08 -18.49 -9.54
CA PRO A 116 -3.02 -19.17 -8.67
C PRO A 116 -4.06 -19.97 -9.47
N THR A 117 -4.41 -21.15 -8.96
CA THR A 117 -5.55 -21.92 -9.47
C THR A 117 -6.81 -21.48 -8.73
N LEU A 118 -7.70 -20.78 -9.44
CA LEU A 118 -9.03 -20.40 -8.92
C LEU A 118 -10.07 -21.45 -9.33
N ASP A 119 -11.20 -21.47 -8.63
CA ASP A 119 -12.34 -22.32 -8.99
C ASP A 119 -12.92 -21.87 -10.35
N PRO A 120 -12.85 -22.71 -11.41
CA PRO A 120 -13.32 -22.34 -12.74
C PRO A 120 -14.80 -21.94 -12.76
N ALA A 121 -15.64 -22.59 -11.94
CA ALA A 121 -17.07 -22.28 -11.87
C ALA A 121 -17.33 -20.90 -11.26
N ALA A 122 -16.51 -20.49 -10.28
CA ALA A 122 -16.60 -19.16 -9.69
C ALA A 122 -16.12 -18.07 -10.66
N VAL A 123 -15.04 -18.34 -11.40
CA VAL A 123 -14.52 -17.44 -12.44
C VAL A 123 -15.52 -17.26 -13.57
N GLU A 124 -16.14 -18.34 -14.06
CA GLU A 124 -17.14 -18.26 -15.13
C GLU A 124 -18.40 -17.50 -14.70
N ALA A 125 -18.81 -17.62 -13.43
CA ALA A 125 -19.97 -16.93 -12.90
C ALA A 125 -19.77 -15.42 -12.75
N ASP A 126 -18.61 -14.99 -12.24
CA ASP A 126 -18.28 -13.57 -12.03
C ASP A 126 -16.74 -13.40 -11.97
N PRO A 127 -16.08 -13.12 -13.11
CA PRO A 127 -14.63 -12.99 -13.18
C PRO A 127 -14.09 -11.85 -12.31
N ASP A 128 -14.76 -10.69 -12.31
CA ASP A 128 -14.35 -9.52 -11.53
C ASP A 128 -14.39 -9.83 -10.03
N ARG A 129 -15.46 -10.49 -9.57
CA ARG A 129 -15.56 -10.92 -8.18
C ARG A 129 -14.51 -11.97 -7.82
N ALA A 130 -14.17 -12.88 -8.72
CA ALA A 130 -13.11 -13.86 -8.47
C ALA A 130 -11.76 -13.18 -8.23
N VAL A 131 -11.43 -12.13 -8.98
CA VAL A 131 -10.24 -11.28 -8.73
C VAL A 131 -10.34 -10.58 -7.38
N GLU A 132 -11.47 -9.93 -7.09
CA GLU A 132 -11.72 -9.22 -5.83
C GLU A 132 -11.54 -10.13 -4.61
N ASP A 133 -12.16 -11.32 -4.63
CA ASP A 133 -12.11 -12.29 -3.54
C ASP A 133 -10.69 -12.87 -3.38
N TYR A 134 -9.97 -13.12 -4.47
CA TYR A 134 -8.57 -13.55 -4.43
C TYR A 134 -7.67 -12.48 -3.78
N VAL A 135 -7.75 -11.23 -4.25
CA VAL A 135 -6.96 -10.10 -3.75
C VAL A 135 -7.26 -9.84 -2.27
N ALA A 136 -8.52 -9.98 -1.85
CA ALA A 136 -8.91 -9.84 -0.46
C ALA A 136 -8.27 -10.89 0.47
N SER A 137 -7.94 -12.07 -0.07
CA SER A 137 -7.29 -13.15 0.68
C SER A 137 -5.79 -12.95 0.88
N LEU A 138 -5.12 -12.23 -0.03
CA LEU A 138 -3.65 -12.09 -0.03
C LEU A 138 -3.08 -11.55 1.28
N PRO A 139 -3.60 -10.48 1.90
CA PRO A 139 -3.02 -9.94 3.14
C PRO A 139 -3.09 -10.91 4.33
N ALA A 140 -3.94 -11.94 4.27
CA ALA A 140 -4.05 -12.95 5.32
C ALA A 140 -3.02 -14.08 5.18
N LEU A 141 -2.40 -14.24 4.00
CA LEU A 141 -1.41 -15.29 3.75
C LEU A 141 -0.03 -14.82 4.23
N PRO A 142 0.74 -15.63 4.97
CA PRO A 142 2.13 -15.26 5.32
C PRO A 142 3.02 -15.25 4.07
N MET A 143 3.96 -14.31 4.01
CA MET A 143 5.04 -14.35 3.01
C MET A 143 6.24 -15.11 3.57
N ASP A 144 6.93 -15.83 2.70
CA ASP A 144 8.19 -16.50 3.06
C ASP A 144 9.30 -15.47 3.25
N ARG A 145 9.88 -15.43 4.45
CA ARG A 145 10.94 -14.48 4.83
C ARG A 145 12.34 -14.93 4.40
N SER A 146 12.49 -16.15 3.90
CA SER A 146 13.77 -16.64 3.35
C SER A 146 14.09 -16.08 1.96
N ARG A 147 13.10 -15.47 1.31
CA ARG A 147 13.21 -14.84 -0.01
C ARG A 147 12.83 -13.35 0.06
N PRO A 148 13.24 -12.53 -0.93
CA PRO A 148 12.80 -11.14 -1.02
C PRO A 148 11.28 -11.01 -0.94
N LEU A 149 10.79 -10.06 -0.15
CA LEU A 149 9.39 -9.97 0.25
C LEU A 149 8.48 -9.29 -0.78
N TRP A 150 8.50 -9.78 -2.02
CA TRP A 150 7.62 -9.32 -3.09
C TRP A 150 7.13 -10.49 -3.94
N GLU A 151 5.91 -10.46 -4.44
CA GLU A 151 5.30 -11.54 -5.23
C GLU A 151 4.43 -10.93 -6.33
N PHE A 152 4.49 -11.49 -7.53
CA PHE A 152 3.57 -11.20 -8.63
C PHE A 152 2.58 -12.36 -8.76
N HIS A 153 1.29 -12.05 -8.74
CA HIS A 153 0.23 -13.01 -8.97
C HIS A 153 -0.45 -12.75 -10.31
N PHE A 154 -0.50 -13.75 -11.18
CA PHE A 154 -1.04 -13.64 -12.53
C PHE A 154 -2.41 -14.30 -12.63
N LEU A 155 -3.42 -13.49 -12.90
CA LEU A 155 -4.79 -13.93 -13.14
C LEU A 155 -5.02 -13.89 -14.65
N ASP A 156 -4.77 -15.02 -15.30
CA ASP A 156 -4.83 -15.18 -16.75
C ASP A 156 -6.23 -15.56 -17.24
N PHE A 157 -7.19 -14.67 -16.97
CA PHE A 157 -8.55 -14.76 -17.49
C PHE A 157 -9.11 -13.34 -17.69
N PRO A 158 -9.99 -13.16 -18.68
CA PRO A 158 -10.59 -11.86 -18.96
C PRO A 158 -11.59 -11.47 -17.87
N THR A 159 -11.55 -10.21 -17.47
CA THR A 159 -12.52 -9.54 -16.60
C THR A 159 -13.30 -8.49 -17.40
N SER A 160 -14.21 -7.76 -16.75
CA SER A 160 -14.96 -6.69 -17.42
C SER A 160 -14.08 -5.57 -17.99
N GLU A 161 -12.89 -5.35 -17.44
CA GLU A 161 -12.02 -4.21 -17.75
C GLU A 161 -10.65 -4.60 -18.32
N ALA A 162 -10.23 -5.86 -18.20
CA ALA A 162 -8.90 -6.32 -18.59
C ALA A 162 -8.92 -7.72 -19.21
N ALA A 163 -8.00 -8.00 -20.12
CA ALA A 163 -7.79 -9.34 -20.67
C ALA A 163 -7.04 -10.26 -19.68
N SER A 164 -6.21 -9.67 -18.82
CA SER A 164 -5.51 -10.36 -17.73
C SER A 164 -5.23 -9.36 -16.61
N THR A 165 -5.18 -9.84 -15.36
CA THR A 165 -4.88 -9.00 -14.19
C THR A 165 -3.60 -9.48 -13.50
N VAL A 166 -2.68 -8.56 -13.23
CA VAL A 166 -1.47 -8.82 -12.43
C VAL A 166 -1.59 -8.13 -11.08
N VAL A 167 -1.38 -8.89 -10.01
CA VAL A 167 -1.39 -8.38 -8.65
C VAL A 167 0.02 -8.43 -8.09
N LEU A 168 0.60 -7.27 -7.81
CA LEU A 168 1.88 -7.15 -7.12
C LEU A 168 1.63 -7.00 -5.63
N ARG A 169 2.17 -7.91 -4.85
CA ARG A 169 2.15 -7.89 -3.39
C ARG A 169 3.56 -7.62 -2.89
N VAL A 170 3.75 -6.55 -2.10
CA VAL A 170 5.05 -6.15 -1.58
C VAL A 170 4.95 -5.88 -0.08
N HIS A 171 5.92 -6.36 0.69
CA HIS A 171 6.01 -6.00 2.10
C HIS A 171 6.45 -4.53 2.28
N HIS A 172 5.78 -3.79 3.15
CA HIS A 172 5.99 -2.33 3.29
C HIS A 172 7.40 -1.95 3.79
N SER A 173 8.18 -2.92 4.28
CA SER A 173 9.60 -2.67 4.60
C SER A 173 10.47 -2.41 3.37
N LEU A 174 10.07 -2.87 2.18
CA LEU A 174 10.83 -2.70 0.94
C LEU A 174 10.66 -1.32 0.31
N GLY A 175 9.53 -0.67 0.56
CA GLY A 175 9.22 0.63 0.00
C GLY A 175 7.87 1.16 0.45
N ASP A 176 7.71 2.46 0.34
CA ASP A 176 6.43 3.13 0.50
C ASP A 176 5.69 3.18 -0.86
N GLY A 177 4.41 3.58 -0.82
CA GLY A 177 3.58 3.65 -2.02
C GLY A 177 4.18 4.54 -3.12
N MET A 178 4.83 5.65 -2.75
CA MET A 178 5.45 6.57 -3.71
C MET A 178 6.69 5.98 -4.39
N SER A 179 7.56 5.31 -3.63
CA SER A 179 8.74 4.63 -4.20
C SER A 179 8.31 3.50 -5.13
N LEU A 180 7.27 2.75 -4.78
CA LEU A 180 6.72 1.68 -5.63
C LEU A 180 6.09 2.22 -6.92
N ILE A 181 5.33 3.31 -6.85
CA ILE A 181 4.77 3.95 -8.07
C ILE A 181 5.90 4.47 -8.96
N THR A 182 6.93 5.09 -8.37
CA THR A 182 8.09 5.60 -9.12
C THR A 182 8.88 4.46 -9.77
N LEU A 183 9.03 3.34 -9.08
CA LEU A 183 9.61 2.11 -9.63
C LEU A 183 8.80 1.59 -10.83
N LEU A 184 7.48 1.49 -10.69
CA LEU A 184 6.59 1.07 -11.78
C LEU A 184 6.66 2.02 -13.00
N LEU A 185 6.73 3.33 -12.76
CA LEU A 185 6.89 4.32 -13.83
C LEU A 185 8.27 4.24 -14.49
N ALA A 186 9.33 3.99 -13.73
CA ALA A 186 10.69 3.85 -14.23
C ALA A 186 10.91 2.57 -15.04
N SER A 187 10.14 1.51 -14.73
CA SER A 187 10.14 0.25 -15.50
C SER A 187 9.28 0.34 -16.77
N ALA A 188 8.31 1.25 -16.82
CA ALA A 188 7.50 1.50 -18.00
C ALA A 188 8.29 2.22 -19.12
N ARG A 189 7.79 2.10 -20.36
CA ARG A 189 8.31 2.78 -21.55
C ARG A 189 7.16 3.43 -22.31
N SER A 190 7.47 4.46 -23.08
CA SER A 190 6.49 5.10 -23.94
C SER A 190 5.98 4.11 -25.00
N ALA A 191 4.66 4.04 -25.20
CA ALA A 191 4.06 3.23 -26.25
C ALA A 191 4.48 3.71 -27.66
N ALA A 192 4.79 5.00 -27.82
CA ALA A 192 5.26 5.57 -29.09
C ALA A 192 6.77 5.38 -29.31
N ASP A 193 7.55 5.23 -28.24
CA ASP A 193 9.02 5.05 -28.30
C ASP A 193 9.49 4.15 -27.15
N PRO A 194 9.79 2.87 -27.43
CA PRO A 194 10.23 1.90 -26.42
C PRO A 194 11.53 2.26 -25.68
N THR A 195 12.31 3.21 -26.19
CA THR A 195 13.55 3.67 -25.53
C THR A 195 13.32 4.80 -24.54
N ARG A 196 12.18 5.48 -24.65
CA ARG A 196 11.86 6.68 -23.86
C ARG A 196 11.10 6.32 -22.59
N LEU A 197 11.49 6.95 -21.47
CA LEU A 197 10.74 6.89 -20.21
C LEU A 197 9.41 7.66 -20.35
N PRO A 198 8.35 7.25 -19.64
CA PRO A 198 7.12 8.03 -19.56
C PRO A 198 7.43 9.44 -19.07
N ALA A 199 6.88 10.45 -19.75
CA ALA A 199 7.00 11.83 -19.27
C ALA A 199 6.20 11.96 -17.98
N MET A 200 6.85 12.32 -16.88
CA MET A 200 6.13 12.73 -15.68
C MET A 200 5.42 14.06 -15.99
N PRO A 201 4.15 14.23 -15.61
CA PRO A 201 3.49 15.52 -15.72
C PRO A 201 4.31 16.57 -14.96
N GLU A 202 4.48 17.75 -15.54
CA GLU A 202 5.06 18.87 -14.82
C GLU A 202 4.22 19.12 -13.56
N GLN A 203 4.88 19.12 -12.39
CA GLN A 203 4.19 19.48 -11.17
C GLN A 203 3.70 20.92 -11.31
N PRO A 204 2.42 21.21 -11.07
CA PRO A 204 1.92 22.57 -11.14
C PRO A 204 2.75 23.44 -10.19
N ALA A 205 3.17 24.61 -10.68
CA ALA A 205 3.88 25.58 -9.86
C ALA A 205 3.03 25.86 -8.61
N ARG A 206 3.62 25.64 -7.43
CA ARG A 206 2.91 25.89 -6.17
C ARG A 206 2.76 27.41 -6.01
N THR A 207 1.62 27.95 -6.39
CA THR A 207 1.32 29.40 -6.40
C THR A 207 0.48 29.87 -5.21
N GLY A 208 0.32 29.05 -4.17
CA GLY A 208 -0.38 29.45 -2.95
C GLY A 208 0.39 30.52 -2.17
N ALA A 209 -0.31 31.29 -1.34
CA ALA A 209 0.26 32.36 -0.49
C ALA A 209 1.43 31.92 0.42
N ILE A 210 1.54 30.62 0.70
CA ILE A 210 2.64 30.00 1.46
C ILE A 210 3.95 29.95 0.64
N TYR A 211 3.83 29.95 -0.69
CA TYR A 211 4.92 29.87 -1.66
C TYR A 211 5.19 31.20 -2.36
N GLU A 212 4.36 32.22 -2.16
CA GLU A 212 4.71 33.58 -2.53
C GLU A 212 5.98 33.96 -1.77
N PRO A 213 7.02 34.46 -2.46
CA PRO A 213 8.19 35.00 -1.77
C PRO A 213 7.70 36.10 -0.85
N GLN A 214 7.72 35.86 0.47
CA GLN A 214 7.43 36.89 1.45
C GLN A 214 8.36 38.06 1.15
N HIS A 215 7.78 39.17 0.69
CA HIS A 215 8.49 40.40 0.46
C HIS A 215 9.17 40.76 1.79
N ARG A 216 10.49 40.55 1.88
CA ARG A 216 11.25 40.95 3.06
C ARG A 216 11.04 42.44 3.23
N GLN A 217 10.33 42.82 4.28
CA GLN A 217 10.22 44.22 4.64
C GLN A 217 11.64 44.79 4.83
N PRO A 218 11.88 46.05 4.41
CA PRO A 218 13.19 46.67 4.55
C PRO A 218 13.67 46.57 6.00
N LEU A 219 14.89 46.06 6.18
CA LEU A 219 15.51 45.90 7.50
C LEU A 219 15.52 47.26 8.22
N PRO A 220 15.04 47.34 9.47
CA PRO A 220 15.10 48.58 10.23
C PRO A 220 16.56 49.01 10.41
N SER A 221 16.81 50.32 10.33
CA SER A 221 18.16 50.92 10.29
C SER A 221 19.02 50.73 11.55
N GLY A 222 18.50 50.07 12.59
CA GLY A 222 19.22 49.75 13.83
C GLY A 222 19.61 48.27 13.92
N ALA A 223 20.88 48.00 14.27
CA ALA A 223 21.42 46.64 14.39
C ALA A 223 20.60 45.71 15.31
N LEU A 224 20.07 46.25 16.42
CA LEU A 224 19.19 45.51 17.34
C LEU A 224 17.83 45.16 16.72
N ALA A 225 17.23 46.10 15.99
CA ALA A 225 15.93 45.88 15.36
C ALA A 225 16.05 44.88 14.19
N ALA A 226 17.16 44.92 13.44
CA ALA A 226 17.47 43.95 12.41
C ALA A 226 17.69 42.54 12.99
N PHE A 227 18.39 42.43 14.13
CA PHE A 227 18.59 41.17 14.83
C PHE A 227 17.26 40.58 15.36
N VAL A 228 16.41 41.40 15.99
CA VAL A 228 15.08 40.96 16.45
C VAL A 228 14.21 40.50 15.29
N ALA A 229 14.16 41.27 14.20
CA ALA A 229 13.39 40.90 13.01
C ALA A 229 13.89 39.58 12.36
N TRP A 230 15.19 39.29 12.48
CA TRP A 230 15.77 38.04 11.99
C TRP A 230 15.45 36.83 12.88
N VAL A 231 15.49 36.99 14.21
CA VAL A 231 15.23 35.91 15.17
C VAL A 231 13.73 35.61 15.32
N TRP A 232 12.87 36.63 15.22
CA TRP A 232 11.43 36.53 15.43
C TRP A 232 10.71 35.39 14.68
N PRO A 233 10.89 35.19 13.35
CA PRO A 233 10.22 34.11 12.64
C PRO A 233 10.61 32.72 13.17
N TYR A 234 11.85 32.53 13.62
CA TYR A 234 12.29 31.26 14.21
C TYR A 234 11.64 31.02 15.57
N LEU A 235 11.46 32.06 16.39
CA LEU A 235 10.75 31.96 17.66
C LEU A 235 9.27 31.66 17.45
N VAL A 236 8.62 32.30 16.48
CA VAL A 236 7.23 32.02 16.12
C VAL A 236 7.08 30.58 15.61
N LEU A 237 7.99 30.11 14.74
CA LEU A 237 8.00 28.73 14.27
C LEU A 237 8.19 27.74 15.42
N ALA A 238 9.14 27.99 16.32
CA ALA A 238 9.39 27.15 17.49
C ALA A 238 8.16 27.09 18.41
N TRP A 239 7.52 28.24 18.67
CA TRP A 239 6.29 28.30 19.46
C TRP A 239 5.14 27.52 18.82
N ASN A 240 4.88 27.73 17.52
CA ASN A 240 3.84 26.99 16.80
C ASN A 240 4.13 25.49 16.81
N THR A 241 5.38 25.07 16.62
CA THR A 241 5.78 23.66 16.70
C THR A 241 5.51 23.07 18.09
N VAL A 242 5.83 23.81 19.16
CA VAL A 242 5.54 23.37 20.54
C VAL A 242 4.03 23.24 20.75
N VAL A 243 3.24 24.22 20.31
CA VAL A 243 1.77 24.16 20.39
C VAL A 243 1.23 22.97 19.62
N ASP A 244 1.70 22.72 18.40
CA ASP A 244 1.29 21.59 17.56
C ASP A 244 1.64 20.25 18.20
N VAL A 245 2.85 20.11 18.77
CA VAL A 245 3.27 18.89 19.48
C VAL A 245 2.41 18.66 20.73
N ILE A 246 2.13 19.71 21.50
CA ILE A 246 1.26 19.61 22.68
C ILE A 246 -0.15 19.22 22.24
N PHE A 247 -0.70 19.86 21.19
CA PHE A 247 -2.04 19.56 20.70
C PHE A 247 -2.14 18.13 20.14
N PHE A 248 -1.12 17.67 19.44
CA PHE A 248 -1.01 16.30 18.95
C PHE A 248 -0.95 15.28 20.10
N ALA A 249 -0.09 15.51 21.10
CA ALA A 249 0.01 14.66 22.28
C ALA A 249 -1.31 14.65 23.07
N ALA A 250 -1.94 15.82 23.24
CA ALA A 250 -3.24 15.94 23.89
C ALA A 250 -4.33 15.21 23.10
N THR A 251 -4.31 15.28 21.77
CA THR A 251 -5.26 14.55 20.92
C THR A 251 -5.11 13.04 21.10
N ILE A 252 -3.89 12.52 21.09
CA ILE A 252 -3.64 11.08 21.31
C ILE A 252 -4.09 10.63 22.71
N LEU A 253 -3.81 11.43 23.75
CA LEU A 253 -4.06 11.05 25.13
C LEU A 253 -5.53 11.24 25.56
N PHE A 254 -6.20 12.27 25.04
CA PHE A 254 -7.52 12.70 25.52
C PHE A 254 -8.65 12.53 24.52
N LEU A 255 -8.39 12.61 23.21
CA LEU A 255 -9.43 12.34 22.21
C LEU A 255 -9.52 10.83 21.98
N ARG A 256 -10.56 10.23 22.55
CA ARG A 256 -11.03 8.92 22.10
C ARG A 256 -11.89 9.08 20.88
N ASP A 257 -11.54 8.40 19.80
CA ASP A 257 -12.38 8.33 18.62
C ASP A 257 -13.77 7.81 18.99
N PRO A 258 -14.85 8.45 18.51
CA PRO A 258 -16.19 7.93 18.71
C PRO A 258 -16.29 6.50 18.16
N ASN A 259 -17.07 5.65 18.83
CA ASN A 259 -17.35 4.30 18.37
C ASN A 259 -18.21 4.36 17.10
N THR A 260 -17.55 4.51 15.96
CA THR A 260 -18.15 4.48 14.63
C THR A 260 -18.02 3.08 14.02
N LEU A 261 -18.79 2.80 12.98
CA LEU A 261 -18.68 1.56 12.20
C LEU A 261 -17.30 1.36 11.56
N PHE A 262 -16.52 2.44 11.44
CA PHE A 262 -15.16 2.41 10.90
C PHE A 262 -14.12 2.14 11.99
N ARG A 263 -14.47 2.30 13.26
CA ARG A 263 -13.61 1.93 14.39
C ARG A 263 -13.63 0.41 14.57
N ARG A 264 -12.47 -0.21 14.49
CA ARG A 264 -12.25 -1.64 14.74
C ARG A 264 -12.48 -1.92 16.24
N GLY A 265 -13.32 -2.91 16.55
CA GLY A 265 -13.72 -3.25 17.92
C GLY A 265 -12.52 -3.63 18.81
N ASP A 266 -12.66 -3.41 20.11
CA ASP A 266 -11.63 -3.47 21.16
C ASP A 266 -11.05 -4.88 21.44
N SER A 267 -11.28 -5.86 20.56
CA SER A 267 -10.74 -7.22 20.69
C SER A 267 -9.51 -7.34 19.81
N GLU A 268 -8.39 -7.65 20.47
CA GLU A 268 -7.11 -8.20 19.99
C GLU A 268 -6.93 -8.29 18.47
N VAL A 269 -5.80 -7.77 17.98
CA VAL A 269 -5.36 -7.62 16.57
C VAL A 269 -5.39 -8.95 15.79
N THR A 270 -6.56 -9.50 15.61
CA THR A 270 -6.85 -10.62 14.73
C THR A 270 -7.29 -9.97 13.45
N LEU A 271 -6.46 -10.11 12.41
CA LEU A 271 -6.82 -9.81 11.03
C LEU A 271 -8.22 -10.41 10.79
N ASN A 272 -9.26 -9.57 10.69
CA ASN A 272 -10.61 -10.06 10.44
C ASN A 272 -10.53 -10.87 9.14
N PRO A 273 -10.83 -12.19 9.17
CA PRO A 273 -10.69 -13.04 8.00
C PRO A 273 -11.68 -12.68 6.88
N ARG A 274 -12.64 -11.78 7.15
CA ARG A 274 -13.66 -11.31 6.19
C ARG A 274 -13.36 -9.90 5.71
N ARG A 275 -12.16 -9.67 5.17
CA ARG A 275 -11.91 -8.47 4.36
C ARG A 275 -12.53 -8.70 2.99
N ARG A 276 -13.21 -7.68 2.48
CA ARG A 276 -13.71 -7.67 1.11
C ARG A 276 -13.01 -6.56 0.37
N PHE A 277 -12.34 -6.91 -0.71
CA PHE A 277 -11.81 -5.96 -1.66
C PHE A 277 -12.86 -5.75 -2.74
N VAL A 278 -13.07 -4.50 -3.17
CA VAL A 278 -13.99 -4.18 -4.27
C VAL A 278 -13.33 -3.09 -5.09
N HIS A 279 -13.27 -3.25 -6.41
CA HIS A 279 -12.82 -2.19 -7.30
C HIS A 279 -13.96 -1.67 -8.15
N ARG A 280 -13.89 -0.36 -8.44
CA ARG A 280 -14.79 0.32 -9.36
C ARG A 280 -13.98 1.31 -10.16
N SER A 281 -14.17 1.28 -11.47
CA SER A 281 -13.55 2.24 -12.37
C SER A 281 -14.46 3.44 -12.59
N PHE A 282 -13.81 4.59 -12.75
CA PHE A 282 -14.46 5.87 -13.01
C PHE A 282 -13.84 6.47 -14.26
N SER A 283 -14.67 7.07 -15.11
CA SER A 283 -14.17 7.79 -16.28
C SER A 283 -13.34 8.98 -15.84
N LEU A 284 -12.09 9.06 -16.34
CA LEU A 284 -11.23 10.21 -16.08
C LEU A 284 -11.81 11.49 -16.69
N ASP A 285 -12.58 11.37 -17.77
CA ASP A 285 -13.22 12.52 -18.42
C ASP A 285 -14.32 13.11 -17.54
N ASP A 286 -15.09 12.28 -16.83
CA ASP A 286 -16.09 12.74 -15.86
C ASP A 286 -15.42 13.44 -14.68
N VAL A 287 -14.30 12.88 -14.19
CA VAL A 287 -13.53 13.49 -13.10
C VAL A 287 -12.97 14.85 -13.54
N LYS A 288 -12.44 14.95 -14.77
CA LYS A 288 -11.96 16.23 -15.34
C LYS A 288 -13.09 17.23 -15.55
N PHE A 289 -14.27 16.76 -15.96
CA PHE A 289 -15.45 17.61 -16.12
C PHE A 289 -15.85 18.25 -14.79
N ILE A 290 -15.98 17.44 -13.72
CA ILE A 290 -16.31 17.94 -12.37
C ILE A 290 -15.22 18.88 -11.86
N LYS A 291 -13.95 18.49 -12.02
CA LYS A 291 -12.80 19.32 -11.65
C LYS A 291 -12.90 20.72 -12.26
N ASN A 292 -13.18 20.81 -13.56
CA ASN A 292 -13.26 22.08 -14.26
C ASN A 292 -14.52 22.88 -13.87
N ALA A 293 -15.66 22.21 -13.69
CA ALA A 293 -16.90 22.86 -13.26
C ALA A 293 -16.81 23.45 -11.84
N MET A 294 -16.09 22.76 -10.94
CA MET A 294 -15.93 23.15 -9.53
C MET A 294 -14.67 23.98 -9.26
N ASN A 295 -13.85 24.26 -10.29
CA ASN A 295 -12.56 24.94 -10.18
C ASN A 295 -11.64 24.35 -9.09
N CYS A 296 -11.55 23.02 -9.03
CA CYS A 296 -10.74 22.30 -8.04
C CYS A 296 -9.69 21.39 -8.72
N THR A 297 -9.02 20.53 -7.95
CA THR A 297 -8.08 19.53 -8.48
C THR A 297 -8.73 18.14 -8.58
N VAL A 298 -8.08 17.24 -9.33
CA VAL A 298 -8.53 15.83 -9.43
C VAL A 298 -8.62 15.18 -8.05
N ASN A 299 -7.67 15.47 -7.16
CA ASN A 299 -7.66 14.93 -5.80
C ASN A 299 -8.85 15.42 -4.99
N ASP A 300 -9.26 16.68 -5.14
CA ASP A 300 -10.42 17.23 -4.44
C ASP A 300 -11.71 16.51 -4.86
N VAL A 301 -11.86 16.22 -6.15
CA VAL A 301 -12.99 15.43 -6.67
C VAL A 301 -12.99 14.02 -6.06
N LEU A 302 -11.86 13.33 -6.07
CA LEU A 302 -11.74 11.96 -5.52
C LEU A 302 -12.02 11.90 -4.02
N VAL A 303 -11.49 12.87 -3.25
CA VAL A 303 -11.75 12.98 -1.81
C VAL A 303 -13.23 13.30 -1.56
N GLY A 304 -13.84 14.18 -2.35
CA GLY A 304 -15.26 14.51 -2.28
C GLY A 304 -16.15 13.29 -2.50
N VAL A 305 -15.90 12.53 -3.58
CA VAL A 305 -16.65 11.29 -3.90
C VAL A 305 -16.49 10.25 -2.80
N THR A 306 -15.26 10.04 -2.32
CA THR A 306 -14.98 9.05 -1.26
C THR A 306 -15.65 9.45 0.05
N SER A 307 -15.60 10.73 0.42
CA SER A 307 -16.26 11.28 1.60
C SER A 307 -17.79 11.10 1.52
N ALA A 308 -18.40 11.43 0.37
CA ALA A 308 -19.82 11.24 0.16
C ALA A 308 -20.23 9.75 0.26
N ALA A 309 -19.45 8.85 -0.34
CA ALA A 309 -19.70 7.41 -0.29
C ALA A 309 -19.61 6.85 1.14
N LEU A 310 -18.56 7.21 1.88
CA LEU A 310 -18.38 6.80 3.28
C LEU A 310 -19.47 7.36 4.18
N SER A 311 -19.85 8.63 3.98
CA SER A 311 -20.93 9.29 4.70
C SER A 311 -22.27 8.59 4.46
N GLN A 312 -22.64 8.37 3.19
CA GLN A 312 -23.87 7.63 2.84
C GLN A 312 -23.87 6.22 3.42
N TYR A 313 -22.75 5.50 3.35
CA TYR A 313 -22.62 4.17 3.94
C TYR A 313 -22.85 4.21 5.46
N TYR A 314 -22.20 5.14 6.16
CA TYR A 314 -22.32 5.32 7.59
C TYR A 314 -23.75 5.62 8.01
N PHE A 315 -24.41 6.57 7.36
CA PHE A 315 -25.81 6.94 7.65
C PHE A 315 -26.79 5.82 7.33
N ARG A 316 -26.60 5.10 6.22
CA ARG A 316 -27.41 3.93 5.86
C ARG A 316 -27.31 2.83 6.91
N LYS A 317 -26.12 2.56 7.45
CA LYS A 317 -25.89 1.49 8.43
C LYS A 317 -26.22 1.89 9.87
N SER A 318 -26.11 3.17 10.22
CA SER A 318 -26.47 3.70 11.55
C SER A 318 -27.96 4.01 11.71
N GLY A 319 -28.76 3.87 10.65
CA GLY A 319 -30.22 4.09 10.68
C GLY A 319 -30.63 5.58 10.75
N LYS A 320 -29.66 6.50 10.77
CA LYS A 320 -29.91 7.95 10.71
C LYS A 320 -29.93 8.36 9.24
N ARG A 321 -31.12 8.57 8.66
CA ARG A 321 -31.25 9.07 7.28
C ARG A 321 -30.65 10.48 7.20
N CYS A 322 -29.75 10.69 6.24
CA CYS A 322 -29.27 12.02 5.89
C CYS A 322 -30.35 12.68 5.02
N THR A 323 -31.02 13.70 5.54
CA THR A 323 -31.69 14.71 4.70
C THR A 323 -30.60 15.62 4.16
N LEU A 324 -30.25 15.45 2.89
CA LEU A 324 -29.50 16.45 2.12
C LEU A 324 -30.43 17.61 1.77
#